data_AF-A0A2N3TA91-F1
#
_entry.id   AF-A0A2N3TA91-F1
#
_cell.length_a   1.000
_cell.length_b   1.000
_cell.length_c   1.000
_cell.angle_alpha   90.00
_cell.angle_beta   90.00
_cell.angle_gamma   90.00
#
_symmetry.space_group_name_H-M   'P 1'
#
loop_
_entity.id
_entity.type
_entity.pdbx_description
1 polymer ?
#
loop_
_entity_poly.entity_id
_entity_poly.type
_entity_poly.pdbx_seq_one_letter_code
_entity_poly.pdbx_strand_id
1 'polypeptide(L)'
;MKKQILFLLFINLFLGLNAQSNNDILINQTFISMIGSVCEETPDDNPCAGLEIFLILNFSKNNVSILEKEVSSCGVENINYTLDYKWELIQNHEIKIYNNPKEIAYDFLKNLVIKVENKKVIGYTKRGDKKTDKFEFKKIDIK
;
A
#
# COMPACT_ATOMS: atom_id res chain seq x y z
N MET A 1 27.94 42.13 25.87
CA MET A 1 26.76 41.29 26.20
C MET A 1 25.62 41.36 25.17
N LYS A 2 25.39 42.48 24.45
CA LYS A 2 24.31 42.58 23.43
C LYS A 2 24.53 41.76 22.14
N LYS A 3 25.79 41.48 21.74
CA LYS A 3 26.10 40.70 20.52
C LYS A 3 25.91 39.19 20.64
N GLN A 4 25.95 38.63 21.85
CA GLN A 4 25.77 37.18 22.07
C GLN A 4 24.29 36.75 22.07
N ILE A 5 23.36 37.66 22.40
CA ILE A 5 21.92 37.39 22.39
C ILE A 5 21.39 37.23 20.96
N LEU A 6 21.98 37.94 19.99
CA LEU A 6 21.57 37.88 18.58
C LEU A 6 21.95 36.53 17.92
N PHE A 7 23.00 35.87 18.40
CA PHE A 7 23.47 34.60 17.84
C PHE A 7 22.59 33.41 18.26
N LEU A 8 22.00 33.46 19.46
CA LEU A 8 21.05 32.45 19.96
C LEU A 8 19.69 32.47 19.25
N LEU A 9 19.28 33.63 18.71
CA LEU A 9 18.05 33.76 17.91
C LEU A 9 18.19 33.13 16.51
N PHE A 10 19.38 33.12 15.92
CA PHE A 10 19.62 32.52 14.60
C PHE A 10 19.65 30.98 14.62
N ILE A 11 20.07 30.37 15.72
CA ILE A 11 20.20 28.90 15.81
C ILE A 11 18.81 28.22 15.94
N ASN A 12 17.81 28.91 16.49
CA ASN A 12 16.44 28.39 16.59
C ASN A 12 15.67 28.40 15.26
N LEU A 13 16.14 29.11 14.24
CA LEU A 13 15.49 29.15 12.92
C LEU A 13 15.76 27.90 12.06
N PHE A 14 16.78 27.11 12.37
CA PHE A 14 17.18 25.94 11.56
C PHE A 14 16.68 24.59 12.11
N LEU A 15 16.10 24.53 13.31
CA LEU A 15 15.59 23.28 13.89
C LEU A 15 14.20 22.87 13.37
N GLY A 16 13.56 23.70 12.53
CA GLY A 16 12.19 23.47 12.03
C GLY A 16 12.04 22.64 10.75
N LEU A 17 13.13 22.20 10.10
CA LEU A 17 13.07 21.70 8.72
C LEU A 17 13.07 20.18 8.51
N ASN A 18 12.99 19.35 9.56
CA ASN A 18 12.99 17.88 9.38
C ASN A 18 11.66 17.20 9.75
N ALA A 19 10.53 17.88 9.54
CA ALA A 19 9.25 17.18 9.36
C ALA A 19 9.18 16.71 7.90
N GLN A 20 10.01 15.73 7.51
CA GLN A 20 9.85 15.05 6.23
C GLN A 20 8.47 14.41 6.26
N SER A 21 7.57 14.89 5.41
CA SER A 21 6.18 14.47 5.46
C SER A 21 6.15 12.99 5.08
N ASN A 22 5.43 12.16 5.84
CA ASN A 22 5.29 10.74 5.51
C ASN A 22 4.65 10.52 4.12
N ASN A 23 4.02 11.55 3.53
CA ASN A 23 3.52 11.52 2.17
C ASN A 23 4.67 11.39 1.14
N ASP A 24 5.86 11.90 1.43
CA ASP A 24 7.01 11.85 0.52
C ASP A 24 7.45 10.42 0.24
N ILE A 25 7.19 9.50 1.18
CA ILE A 25 7.50 8.06 1.04
C ILE A 25 6.52 7.36 0.09
N LEU A 26 5.32 7.91 -0.10
CA LEU A 26 4.25 7.31 -0.90
C LEU A 26 4.16 7.91 -2.30
N ILE A 27 4.30 9.24 -2.44
CA ILE A 27 4.02 9.93 -3.70
C ILE A 27 4.97 9.45 -4.82
N ASN A 28 4.38 9.12 -5.96
CA ASN A 28 5.02 8.59 -7.17
C ASN A 28 5.76 7.27 -6.91
N GLN A 29 5.29 6.49 -5.95
CA GLN A 29 5.85 5.18 -5.63
C GLN A 29 4.84 4.08 -5.95
N THR A 30 5.35 2.95 -6.42
CA THR A 30 4.58 1.73 -6.59
C THR A 30 5.00 0.70 -5.56
N PHE A 31 4.02 0.03 -4.98
CA PHE A 31 4.20 -0.99 -3.96
C PHE A 31 3.46 -2.28 -4.36
N ILE A 32 4.04 -3.44 -4.08
CA ILE A 32 3.45 -4.75 -4.39
C ILE A 32 3.51 -5.68 -3.18
N SER A 33 2.47 -6.47 -2.97
CA SER A 33 2.46 -7.58 -2.01
C SER A 33 1.73 -8.78 -2.59
N MET A 34 2.22 -9.99 -2.28
CA MET A 34 1.41 -11.20 -2.37
C MET A 34 0.39 -11.16 -1.22
N ILE A 35 -0.89 -11.29 -1.55
CA ILE A 35 -2.00 -11.22 -0.58
C ILE A 35 -2.70 -12.57 -0.38
N GLY A 36 -2.42 -13.54 -1.26
CA GLY A 36 -2.99 -14.87 -1.16
C GLY A 36 -2.42 -15.83 -2.20
N SER A 37 -2.82 -17.09 -2.06
CA SER A 37 -2.65 -18.10 -3.09
C SER A 37 -3.86 -19.03 -3.05
N VAL A 38 -4.20 -19.58 -4.21
CA VAL A 38 -5.28 -20.55 -4.38
C VAL A 38 -4.80 -21.65 -5.33
N CYS A 39 -5.41 -22.83 -5.23
CA CYS A 39 -5.21 -23.91 -6.18
C CYS A 39 -6.56 -24.12 -6.86
N GLU A 40 -6.65 -23.86 -8.16
CA GLU A 40 -7.88 -24.05 -8.92
C GLU A 40 -8.17 -25.54 -9.08
N GLU A 41 -9.41 -25.95 -8.87
CA GLU A 41 -9.82 -27.35 -9.10
C GLU A 41 -9.93 -27.59 -10.61
N THR A 42 -9.04 -28.43 -11.14
CA THR A 42 -9.05 -28.82 -12.55
C THR A 42 -9.55 -30.25 -12.72
N PRO A 43 -10.24 -30.58 -13.83
CA PRO A 43 -10.72 -31.95 -14.09
C PRO A 43 -9.58 -32.98 -14.20
N ASP A 44 -8.41 -32.55 -14.67
CA ASP A 44 -7.21 -33.34 -14.85
C ASP A 44 -6.04 -32.73 -14.06
N ASP A 45 -4.96 -33.50 -13.88
CA ASP A 45 -3.71 -33.02 -13.25
C ASP A 45 -3.12 -31.84 -14.05
N ASN A 46 -3.29 -30.62 -13.55
CA ASN A 46 -2.75 -29.42 -14.17
C ASN A 46 -1.63 -28.82 -13.29
N PRO A 47 -0.36 -28.89 -13.71
CA PRO A 47 0.76 -28.32 -12.95
C PRO A 47 0.72 -26.79 -12.84
N CYS A 48 -0.12 -26.11 -13.62
CA CYS A 48 -0.29 -24.66 -13.60
C CYS A 48 -1.49 -24.19 -12.74
N ALA A 49 -2.21 -25.10 -12.07
CA ALA A 49 -3.45 -24.76 -11.34
C ALA A 49 -3.24 -23.91 -10.08
N GLY A 50 -2.01 -23.82 -9.56
CA GLY A 50 -1.68 -22.92 -8.45
C GLY A 50 -1.61 -21.48 -8.92
N LEU A 51 -2.29 -20.57 -8.23
CA LEU A 51 -2.34 -19.13 -8.48
C LEU A 51 -1.83 -18.37 -7.25
N GLU A 52 -0.94 -17.41 -7.47
CA GLU A 52 -0.55 -16.40 -6.47
C GLU A 52 -1.27 -15.09 -6.76
N ILE A 53 -1.88 -14.49 -5.73
CA ILE A 53 -2.66 -13.26 -5.85
C ILE A 53 -1.80 -12.10 -5.33
N PHE A 54 -1.60 -11.08 -6.18
CA PHE A 54 -0.83 -9.89 -5.86
C PHE A 54 -1.71 -8.65 -5.87
N LEU A 55 -1.46 -7.77 -4.90
CA LEU A 55 -2.02 -6.43 -4.86
C LEU A 55 -0.91 -5.40 -5.10
N ILE A 56 -1.13 -4.51 -6.06
CA ILE A 56 -0.23 -3.45 -6.45
C ILE A 56 -0.91 -2.11 -6.16
N LEU A 57 -0.19 -1.22 -5.50
CA LEU A 57 -0.61 0.13 -5.13
C LEU A 57 0.32 1.14 -5.79
N ASN A 58 -0.20 1.92 -6.72
CA ASN A 58 0.54 3.01 -7.35
C ASN A 58 0.00 4.36 -6.83
N PHE A 59 0.79 5.03 -6.01
CA PHE A 59 0.41 6.29 -5.40
C PHE A 59 0.86 7.46 -6.25
N SER A 60 -0.10 8.29 -6.66
CA SER A 60 0.14 9.64 -7.15
C SER A 60 -0.21 10.66 -6.05
N LYS A 61 0.01 11.94 -6.31
CA LYS A 61 -0.33 13.01 -5.37
C LYS A 61 -1.80 13.01 -4.93
N ASN A 62 -2.73 12.68 -5.84
CA ASN A 62 -4.17 12.82 -5.60
C ASN A 62 -4.90 11.47 -5.56
N ASN A 63 -4.37 10.49 -6.28
CA ASN A 63 -5.02 9.21 -6.52
C ASN A 63 -4.08 8.05 -6.18
N VAL A 64 -4.66 6.93 -5.77
CA VAL A 64 -4.01 5.62 -5.70
C VAL A 64 -4.67 4.72 -6.74
N SER A 65 -3.86 4.14 -7.61
CA SER A 65 -4.28 3.06 -8.50
C SER A 65 -4.04 1.74 -7.80
N ILE A 66 -5.06 0.90 -7.74
CA ILE A 66 -5.06 -0.41 -7.10
C ILE A 66 -5.25 -1.43 -8.21
N LEU A 67 -4.25 -2.29 -8.38
CA LEU A 67 -4.29 -3.38 -9.35
C LEU A 67 -4.21 -4.71 -8.60
N GLU A 68 -5.14 -5.61 -8.90
CA GLU A 68 -5.03 -7.01 -8.50
C GLU A 68 -4.64 -7.84 -9.71
N LYS A 69 -3.59 -8.64 -9.56
CA LYS A 69 -3.22 -9.64 -10.55
C LYS A 69 -3.02 -11.00 -9.92
N GLU A 70 -3.28 -12.01 -10.71
CA GLU A 70 -2.94 -13.39 -10.44
C GLU A 70 -1.74 -13.80 -11.29
N VAL A 71 -0.88 -14.62 -10.71
CA VAL A 71 0.23 -15.26 -11.42
C VAL A 71 0.11 -16.75 -11.22
N SER A 72 -0.04 -17.50 -12.31
CA SER A 72 -0.07 -18.96 -12.23
C SER A 72 1.30 -19.55 -11.91
N SER A 73 1.32 -20.80 -11.46
CA SER A 73 2.56 -21.55 -11.19
C SER A 73 3.44 -21.70 -12.43
N CYS A 74 2.86 -21.49 -13.61
CA CYS A 74 3.56 -21.47 -14.90
C CYS A 74 3.91 -20.05 -15.39
N GLY A 75 3.72 -19.03 -14.55
CA GLY A 75 4.10 -17.65 -14.81
C GLY A 75 3.14 -16.86 -15.70
N VAL A 76 1.92 -17.36 -15.93
CA VAL A 76 0.90 -16.62 -16.68
C VAL A 76 0.28 -15.57 -15.77
N GLU A 77 0.37 -14.31 -16.17
CA GLU A 77 -0.24 -13.20 -15.43
C GLU A 77 -1.66 -12.90 -15.94
N ASN A 78 -2.60 -12.70 -15.02
CA ASN A 78 -3.95 -12.24 -15.31
C ASN A 78 -4.30 -11.03 -14.45
N ILE A 79 -4.84 -9.97 -15.05
CA ILE A 79 -5.26 -8.78 -14.31
C ILE A 79 -6.76 -8.92 -14.03
N ASN A 80 -7.11 -9.04 -12.75
CA ASN A 80 -8.50 -9.17 -12.34
C ASN A 80 -9.19 -7.82 -12.28
N TYR A 81 -8.53 -6.83 -11.67
CA TYR A 81 -9.11 -5.52 -11.39
C TYR A 81 -8.08 -4.40 -11.53
N THR A 82 -8.57 -3.24 -11.95
CA THR A 82 -7.83 -1.97 -11.91
C THR A 82 -8.80 -0.90 -11.43
N LEU A 83 -8.49 -0.29 -10.28
CA LEU A 83 -9.35 0.68 -9.61
C LEU A 83 -8.56 1.94 -9.28
N ASP A 84 -9.15 3.11 -9.50
CA ASP A 84 -8.51 4.39 -9.20
C ASP A 84 -9.34 5.17 -8.19
N TYR A 85 -8.74 5.47 -7.04
CA TYR A 85 -9.42 6.18 -5.95
C TYR A 85 -8.62 7.36 -5.44
N LYS A 86 -9.32 8.35 -4.89
CA LYS A 86 -8.66 9.38 -4.08
C LYS A 86 -8.12 8.75 -2.80
N TRP A 87 -7.03 9.29 -2.28
CA TRP A 87 -6.47 8.86 -1.01
C TRP A 87 -5.94 10.01 -0.17
N GLU A 88 -5.74 9.76 1.11
CA GLU A 88 -5.01 10.63 2.01
C GLU A 88 -4.28 9.81 3.09
N LEU A 89 -3.16 10.32 3.60
CA LEU A 89 -2.54 9.81 4.81
C LEU A 89 -3.18 10.52 6.02
N ILE A 90 -3.92 9.77 6.84
CA ILE A 90 -4.57 10.31 8.03
C ILE A 90 -3.68 10.18 9.28
N GLN A 91 -4.18 10.72 10.39
CA GLN A 91 -3.57 10.53 11.72
C GLN A 91 -3.36 9.03 11.99
N ASN A 92 -2.24 8.69 12.66
CA ASN A 92 -1.77 7.31 12.88
C ASN A 92 -1.15 6.61 11.66
N HIS A 93 -0.74 7.36 10.63
CA HIS A 93 -0.06 6.82 9.44
C HIS A 93 -0.90 5.84 8.63
N GLU A 94 -2.22 5.90 8.76
CA GLU A 94 -3.13 5.06 7.99
C GLU A 94 -3.44 5.72 6.64
N ILE A 95 -3.50 4.91 5.59
CA ILE A 95 -3.83 5.34 4.23
C ILE A 95 -5.32 5.14 4.05
N LYS A 96 -6.06 6.24 4.03
CA LYS A 96 -7.50 6.21 3.78
C LYS A 96 -7.75 6.29 2.29
N ILE A 97 -8.41 5.27 1.75
CA ILE A 97 -8.79 5.18 0.34
C ILE A 97 -10.29 5.49 0.26
N TYR A 98 -10.64 6.51 -0.52
CA TYR A 98 -12.01 6.94 -0.73
C TYR A 98 -12.68 6.06 -1.79
N ASN A 99 -12.93 4.80 -1.45
CA ASN A 99 -13.51 3.82 -2.34
C ASN A 99 -15.05 3.92 -2.42
N ASN A 100 -15.62 3.38 -3.49
CA ASN A 100 -17.06 3.23 -3.66
C ASN A 100 -17.44 1.75 -3.45
N PRO A 101 -18.22 1.41 -2.40
CA PRO A 101 -18.59 0.02 -2.10
C PRO A 101 -19.34 -0.69 -3.24
N LYS A 102 -19.97 0.06 -4.16
CA LYS A 102 -20.71 -0.52 -5.29
C LYS A 102 -19.81 -1.02 -6.43
N GLU A 103 -18.58 -0.52 -6.51
CA GLU A 103 -17.60 -0.91 -7.52
C GLU A 103 -16.74 -2.08 -7.07
N ILE A 104 -16.69 -2.32 -5.76
CA ILE A 104 -15.91 -3.37 -5.13
C ILE A 104 -16.87 -4.47 -4.70
N ALA A 105 -17.14 -5.43 -5.58
CA ALA A 105 -17.82 -6.68 -5.23
C ALA A 105 -16.96 -7.59 -4.29
N TYR A 106 -15.77 -7.11 -3.91
CA TYR A 106 -14.70 -7.88 -3.32
C TYR A 106 -14.50 -7.53 -1.83
N ASP A 107 -14.93 -8.43 -0.95
CA ASP A 107 -14.86 -8.26 0.51
C ASP A 107 -13.43 -8.03 1.04
N PHE A 108 -12.39 -8.41 0.30
CA PHE A 108 -11.01 -8.21 0.71
C PHE A 108 -10.64 -6.73 0.81
N LEU A 109 -10.93 -5.91 -0.22
CA LEU A 109 -10.63 -4.48 -0.20
C LEU A 109 -11.44 -3.73 0.87
N LYS A 110 -12.64 -4.22 1.18
CA LYS A 110 -13.48 -3.68 2.25
C LYS A 110 -12.86 -3.88 3.64
N ASN A 111 -12.13 -4.98 3.83
CA ASN A 111 -11.48 -5.32 5.10
C ASN A 111 -9.99 -4.96 5.14
N LEU A 112 -9.46 -4.36 4.06
CA LEU A 112 -8.07 -3.98 3.94
C LEU A 112 -7.81 -2.64 4.63
N VAL A 113 -6.89 -2.63 5.58
CA VAL A 113 -6.33 -1.43 6.21
C VAL A 113 -4.86 -1.34 5.84
N ILE A 114 -4.41 -0.17 5.38
CA ILE A 114 -3.03 0.03 4.94
C ILE A 114 -2.39 1.12 5.79
N LYS A 115 -1.18 0.88 6.28
CA LYS A 115 -0.45 1.81 7.16
C LYS A 115 1.00 1.99 6.73
N VAL A 116 1.54 3.16 7.02
CA VAL A 116 2.97 3.43 6.95
C VAL A 116 3.58 3.22 8.34
N GLU A 117 4.31 2.12 8.52
CA GLU A 117 4.96 1.77 9.78
C GLU A 117 6.47 1.68 9.55
N ASN A 118 7.27 2.44 10.30
CA ASN A 118 8.73 2.42 10.17
C ASN A 118 9.22 2.58 8.73
N LYS A 119 8.60 3.50 7.97
CA LYS A 119 8.86 3.77 6.54
C LYS A 119 8.52 2.61 5.59
N LYS A 120 7.72 1.64 6.03
CA LYS A 120 7.23 0.52 5.22
C LYS A 120 5.73 0.63 5.04
N VAL A 121 5.23 0.19 3.89
CA VAL A 121 3.79 0.11 3.62
C VAL A 121 3.31 -1.28 4.04
N ILE A 122 2.38 -1.34 4.98
CA ILE A 122 1.91 -2.56 5.62
C ILE A 122 0.39 -2.69 5.40
N GLY A 123 -0.03 -3.84 4.90
CA GLY A 123 -1.44 -4.22 4.80
C GLY A 123 -1.87 -5.10 5.95
N TYR A 124 -3.11 -4.88 6.38
CA TYR A 124 -3.83 -5.66 7.38
C TYR A 124 -5.18 -6.05 6.81
N THR A 125 -5.50 -7.34 6.80
CA THR A 125 -6.84 -7.81 6.43
C THR A 125 -7.42 -8.69 7.52
N LYS A 126 -8.71 -8.52 7.83
CA LYS A 126 -9.41 -9.39 8.78
C LYS A 126 -10.03 -10.57 8.06
N ARG A 127 -9.73 -11.78 8.50
CA ARG A 127 -10.52 -12.99 8.20
C ARG A 127 -11.41 -13.31 9.40
N GLY A 128 -12.69 -13.01 9.28
CA GLY A 128 -13.68 -13.23 10.35
C GLY A 128 -13.32 -12.51 11.66
N ASP A 129 -13.58 -13.16 12.80
CA ASP A 129 -13.61 -12.49 14.09
C ASP A 129 -12.25 -12.31 14.80
N LYS A 130 -11.15 -12.94 14.34
CA LYS A 130 -9.92 -13.01 15.16
C LYS A 130 -8.56 -12.92 14.46
N LYS A 131 -8.44 -13.23 13.16
CA LYS A 131 -7.12 -13.22 12.50
C LYS A 131 -6.98 -12.02 11.57
N THR A 132 -6.07 -11.14 11.93
CA THR A 132 -5.58 -10.09 11.04
C THR A 132 -4.33 -10.63 10.33
N ASP A 133 -4.41 -10.90 9.04
CA ASP A 133 -3.20 -11.18 8.27
C ASP A 133 -2.44 -9.87 8.08
N LYS A 134 -1.11 -9.92 8.26
CA LYS A 134 -0.20 -8.80 8.06
C LYS A 134 0.70 -9.11 6.88
N PHE A 135 0.81 -8.19 5.94
CA PHE A 135 1.70 -8.31 4.80
C PHE A 135 2.42 -6.99 4.52
N GLU A 136 3.70 -7.07 4.13
CA GLU A 136 4.53 -5.92 3.80
C GLU A 136 4.51 -5.72 2.29
N PHE A 137 4.14 -4.51 1.85
CA PHE A 137 4.30 -4.15 0.46
C PHE A 137 5.72 -3.70 0.19
N LYS A 138 6.35 -4.33 -0.80
CA LYS A 138 7.68 -3.96 -1.27
C LYS A 138 7.55 -2.87 -2.32
N LYS A 139 8.38 -1.84 -2.19
CA LYS A 139 8.50 -0.83 -3.25
C LYS A 139 9.09 -1.49 -4.51
N ILE A 140 8.52 -1.15 -5.67
CA ILE A 140 9.03 -1.54 -6.97
C ILE A 140 9.23 -0.31 -7.84
N ASP A 141 10.31 -0.32 -8.62
CA ASP A 141 10.57 0.68 -9.64
C ASP A 141 9.99 0.18 -10.96
N ILE A 142 8.91 0.79 -11.43
CA ILE A 142 8.42 0.57 -12.79
C ILE A 142 9.33 1.40 -13.70
N LYS A 143 10.15 0.73 -14.51
CA LYS A 143 11.01 1.35 -15.53
C LYS A 143 10.21 1.71 -16.77
#